data_AF-A0A5E4CDZ3-F1
#
_entry.id   AF-A0A5E4CDZ3-F1
#
_cell.length_a   1.000
_cell.length_b   1.000
_cell.length_c   1.000
_cell.angle_alpha   90.00
_cell.angle_beta   90.00
_cell.angle_gamma   90.00
#
_symmetry.space_group_name_H-M   'P 1'
#
loop_
_entity.id
_entity.type
_entity.pdbx_description
1 polymer ?
#
loop_
_entity_poly.entity_id
_entity_poly.type
_entity_poly.pdbx_seq_one_letter_code
_entity_poly.pdbx_strand_id
1 'polypeptide(L)'
;MGKEKTHINIVVIGHVDSGKSTTTGHLIYKCGGIGKRTIEKFEKEAAEMGKGSFKYAWVLDKLKAERERGITIDISLWKFETSKYYVTIIDAPGHRDFIKNMITGTSQADCAVLIVAAGVGEFEAGISKNGQTREHALLAYTLDVYKIGGIGTVPVGQVETGVLKPGMVVTFAPVNVTAEVIILNHPGQISAGYAPVLDCHTAHIACKFAKLKEKIDRLSDKKLEDGPKFLKSADAAIVDIVLGKPMCVESFSDYPPLGRFAVRDMRQTVAVGVIKAVDKKAAGAGKVT
;
A
#
# COMPACT_ATOMS: atom_id res chain seq x y z
N MET A 1 -39.48 1.67 -6.92
CA MET A 1 -38.09 2.13 -6.80
C MET A 1 -37.20 0.92 -6.57
N GLY A 2 -36.40 0.52 -7.55
CA GLY A 2 -35.50 -0.63 -7.40
C GLY A 2 -34.45 -0.33 -6.32
N LYS A 3 -34.18 -1.27 -5.42
CA LYS A 3 -33.13 -1.14 -4.40
C LYS A 3 -31.81 -0.80 -5.09
N GLU A 4 -31.19 0.30 -4.69
CA GLU A 4 -29.88 0.74 -5.18
C GLU A 4 -28.86 -0.38 -4.87
N LYS A 5 -28.18 -0.89 -5.90
CA LYS A 5 -27.20 -1.97 -5.73
C LYS A 5 -25.95 -1.41 -5.04
N THR A 6 -25.41 -2.13 -4.07
CA THR A 6 -24.20 -1.71 -3.35
C THR A 6 -22.97 -1.87 -4.23
N HIS A 7 -22.07 -0.89 -4.23
CA HIS A 7 -20.77 -1.00 -4.89
C HIS A 7 -19.78 -1.78 -4.01
N ILE A 8 -19.04 -2.71 -4.63
CA ILE A 8 -17.97 -3.47 -3.98
C ILE A 8 -16.73 -3.53 -4.88
N ASN A 9 -15.57 -3.32 -4.28
CA ASN A 9 -14.27 -3.45 -4.92
C ASN A 9 -13.64 -4.79 -4.52
N ILE A 10 -13.21 -5.57 -5.51
CA ILE A 10 -12.62 -6.89 -5.31
C ILE A 10 -11.21 -6.88 -5.89
N VAL A 11 -10.20 -7.18 -5.09
CA VAL A 11 -8.83 -7.38 -5.59
C VAL A 11 -8.60 -8.87 -5.86
N VAL A 12 -7.94 -9.19 -6.98
CA VAL A 12 -7.55 -10.56 -7.32
C VAL A 12 -6.05 -10.71 -7.07
N ILE A 13 -5.68 -11.64 -6.19
CA ILE A 13 -4.33 -11.83 -5.68
C ILE A 13 -3.91 -13.30 -5.81
N GLY A 14 -2.60 -13.58 -5.82
CA GLY A 14 -2.08 -14.94 -6.01
C GLY A 14 -0.73 -14.99 -6.73
N HIS A 15 -0.08 -16.15 -6.73
CA HIS A 15 1.28 -16.34 -7.29
C HIS A 15 1.36 -16.03 -8.78
N VAL A 16 2.57 -15.83 -9.34
CA VAL A 16 2.79 -15.79 -10.80
C VAL A 16 2.21 -17.08 -11.41
N ASP A 17 1.65 -16.97 -12.61
CA ASP A 17 1.08 -18.10 -13.37
C ASP A 17 -0.10 -18.85 -12.72
N SER A 18 -0.58 -18.42 -11.55
CA SER A 18 -1.79 -19.00 -10.92
C SER A 18 -3.09 -18.77 -11.70
N GLY A 19 -3.05 -18.01 -12.81
CA GLY A 19 -4.21 -17.79 -13.66
C GLY A 19 -5.14 -16.65 -13.19
N LYS A 20 -4.65 -15.69 -12.40
CA LYS A 20 -5.41 -14.49 -11.96
C LYS A 20 -6.11 -13.79 -13.12
N SER A 21 -5.34 -13.26 -14.06
CA SER A 21 -5.88 -12.45 -15.16
C SER A 21 -6.77 -13.26 -16.11
N THR A 22 -6.45 -14.54 -16.31
CA THR A 22 -7.30 -15.47 -17.08
C THR A 22 -8.65 -15.68 -16.41
N THR A 23 -8.66 -15.94 -15.11
CA THR A 23 -9.89 -16.16 -14.32
C THR A 23 -10.74 -14.89 -14.29
N THR A 24 -10.11 -13.75 -14.03
CA THR A 24 -10.75 -12.43 -14.02
C THR A 24 -11.34 -12.07 -15.38
N GLY A 25 -10.57 -12.21 -16.47
CA GLY A 25 -11.05 -11.92 -17.82
C GLY A 25 -12.22 -12.80 -18.25
N HIS A 26 -12.18 -14.09 -17.88
CA HIS A 26 -13.27 -15.01 -18.16
C HIS A 26 -14.53 -14.70 -17.34
N LEU A 27 -14.37 -14.28 -16.08
CA LEU A 27 -15.48 -13.81 -15.24
C LEU A 27 -16.15 -12.57 -15.85
N ILE A 28 -15.36 -11.58 -16.28
CA ILE A 28 -15.87 -10.37 -16.94
C ILE A 28 -16.65 -10.72 -18.20
N TYR A 29 -16.13 -11.65 -19.02
CA TYR A 29 -16.84 -12.13 -20.21
C TYR A 29 -18.19 -12.76 -19.86
N LYS A 30 -18.22 -13.68 -18.90
CA LYS A 30 -19.45 -14.37 -18.48
C LYS A 30 -20.48 -13.41 -17.88
N CYS A 31 -20.03 -12.36 -17.21
CA CYS A 31 -20.90 -11.31 -16.67
C CYS A 31 -21.35 -10.28 -17.72
N GLY A 32 -21.01 -10.47 -19.00
CA GLY A 32 -21.42 -9.58 -20.08
C GLY A 32 -20.70 -8.24 -20.08
N GLY A 33 -19.62 -8.08 -19.31
CA GLY A 33 -18.82 -6.85 -19.29
C GLY A 33 -18.07 -6.59 -20.60
N ILE A 34 -17.93 -7.63 -21.46
CA ILE A 34 -17.24 -7.55 -22.74
C ILE A 34 -18.06 -8.26 -23.82
N GLY A 35 -18.27 -7.55 -24.92
CA GLY A 35 -18.97 -8.09 -26.09
C GLY A 35 -18.17 -9.18 -26.81
N LYS A 36 -18.89 -10.16 -27.35
CA LYS A 36 -18.33 -11.33 -28.06
C LYS A 36 -17.33 -10.96 -29.16
N ARG A 37 -17.65 -9.92 -29.95
CA ARG A 37 -16.79 -9.39 -31.03
C ARG A 37 -15.42 -8.91 -30.54
N THR A 38 -15.37 -8.32 -29.35
CA THR A 38 -14.12 -7.80 -28.77
C THR A 38 -13.21 -8.94 -28.32
N ILE A 39 -13.79 -10.01 -27.77
CA ILE A 39 -13.02 -11.20 -27.40
C ILE A 39 -12.51 -11.95 -28.63
N GLU A 40 -13.33 -12.08 -29.68
CA GLU A 40 -12.89 -12.68 -30.94
C GLU A 40 -11.71 -11.90 -31.55
N LYS A 41 -11.71 -10.57 -31.43
CA LYS A 41 -10.57 -9.72 -31.81
C LYS A 41 -9.33 -10.03 -30.97
N PHE A 42 -9.44 -10.07 -29.65
CA PHE A 42 -8.31 -10.38 -28.77
C PHE A 42 -7.79 -11.81 -28.95
N GLU A 43 -8.66 -12.77 -29.22
CA GLU A 43 -8.28 -14.15 -29.52
C GLU A 43 -7.44 -14.22 -30.80
N LYS A 44 -7.82 -13.46 -31.83
CA LYS A 44 -7.04 -13.37 -33.07
C LYS A 44 -5.68 -12.70 -32.85
N GLU A 45 -5.64 -11.55 -32.16
CA GLU A 45 -4.38 -10.85 -31.86
C GLU A 45 -3.45 -11.70 -30.98
N ALA A 46 -3.98 -12.42 -29.99
CA ALA A 46 -3.21 -13.30 -29.13
C ALA A 46 -2.68 -14.52 -29.89
N ALA A 47 -3.45 -15.07 -30.82
CA ALA A 47 -3.02 -16.18 -31.68
C ALA A 47 -1.89 -15.76 -32.63
N GLU A 48 -1.96 -14.56 -33.21
CA GLU A 48 -0.89 -13.98 -34.06
C GLU A 48 0.43 -13.80 -33.29
N MET A 49 0.38 -13.61 -31.97
CA MET A 49 1.55 -13.53 -31.09
C MET A 49 1.96 -14.88 -30.47
N GLY A 50 1.39 -16.01 -30.91
CA GLY A 50 1.70 -17.35 -30.39
C GLY A 50 1.19 -17.60 -28.97
N LYS A 51 0.28 -16.76 -28.47
CA LYS A 51 -0.28 -16.81 -27.10
C LYS A 51 -1.79 -17.02 -27.10
N GLY A 52 -2.31 -17.85 -28.00
CA GLY A 52 -3.76 -18.05 -28.17
C GLY A 52 -4.53 -18.47 -26.90
N SER A 53 -3.86 -19.14 -25.95
CA SER A 53 -4.44 -19.52 -24.65
C SER A 53 -4.70 -18.33 -23.71
N PHE A 54 -4.12 -17.16 -23.96
CA PHE A 54 -4.21 -15.97 -23.10
C PHE A 54 -5.34 -15.00 -23.48
N LYS A 55 -6.28 -15.41 -24.34
CA LYS A 55 -7.35 -14.52 -24.85
C LYS A 55 -8.14 -13.78 -23.76
N TYR A 56 -8.29 -14.38 -22.59
CA TYR A 56 -8.96 -13.75 -21.44
C TYR A 56 -8.04 -12.84 -20.63
N ALA A 57 -6.74 -13.13 -20.52
CA ALA A 57 -5.79 -12.24 -19.84
C ALA A 57 -5.62 -10.91 -20.59
N TRP A 58 -5.70 -10.94 -21.93
CA TRP A 58 -5.63 -9.77 -22.81
C TRP A 58 -6.73 -8.72 -22.60
N VAL A 59 -7.81 -9.10 -21.92
CA VAL A 59 -8.84 -8.17 -21.45
C VAL A 59 -8.26 -7.16 -20.46
N LEU A 60 -7.34 -7.62 -19.61
CA LEU A 60 -6.77 -6.87 -18.50
C LEU A 60 -5.42 -6.26 -18.89
N ASP A 61 -4.62 -7.02 -19.63
CA ASP A 61 -3.28 -6.63 -20.08
C ASP A 61 -3.36 -5.63 -21.25
N LYS A 62 -3.31 -4.34 -20.91
CA LYS A 62 -3.38 -3.24 -21.89
C LYS A 62 -1.99 -2.79 -22.35
N LEU A 63 -0.95 -3.00 -21.55
CA LEU A 63 0.40 -2.58 -21.91
C LEU A 63 1.04 -3.57 -22.87
N LYS A 64 1.77 -3.06 -23.86
CA LYS A 64 2.51 -3.90 -24.81
C LYS A 64 3.50 -4.83 -24.08
N ALA A 65 4.17 -4.33 -23.04
CA ALA A 65 5.08 -5.09 -22.20
C ALA A 65 4.40 -6.23 -21.42
N GLU A 66 3.15 -6.04 -20.97
CA GLU A 66 2.37 -7.09 -20.30
C GLU A 66 2.04 -8.22 -21.29
N ARG A 67 1.57 -7.85 -22.48
CA ARG A 67 1.24 -8.81 -23.56
C ARG A 67 2.46 -9.59 -24.04
N GLU A 68 3.59 -8.92 -24.22
CA GLU A 68 4.86 -9.55 -24.63
C GLU A 68 5.41 -10.50 -23.56
N ARG A 69 5.34 -10.13 -22.27
CA ARG A 69 5.90 -10.93 -21.17
C ARG A 69 4.93 -11.95 -20.56
N GLY A 70 3.62 -11.79 -20.78
CA GLY A 70 2.60 -12.66 -20.19
C GLY A 70 2.42 -12.47 -18.68
N ILE A 71 2.82 -11.31 -18.15
CA ILE A 71 2.70 -10.96 -16.72
C ILE A 71 1.96 -9.63 -16.60
N THR A 72 1.10 -9.51 -15.59
CA THR A 72 0.48 -8.25 -15.18
C THR A 72 1.51 -7.37 -14.50
N ILE A 73 1.64 -6.11 -14.93
CA ILE A 73 2.63 -5.14 -14.42
C ILE A 73 1.90 -4.03 -13.67
N ASP A 74 0.82 -3.50 -14.25
CA ASP A 74 0.01 -2.43 -13.67
C ASP A 74 -1.38 -2.92 -13.26
N ILE A 75 -2.04 -2.15 -12.40
CA ILE A 75 -3.36 -2.50 -11.90
C ILE A 75 -4.39 -2.18 -12.98
N SER A 76 -5.24 -3.15 -13.32
CA SER A 76 -6.38 -2.90 -14.20
C SER A 76 -7.69 -2.87 -13.42
N LEU A 77 -8.53 -1.88 -13.73
CA LEU A 77 -9.86 -1.71 -13.13
C LEU A 77 -10.93 -2.08 -14.14
N TRP A 78 -11.79 -3.02 -13.78
CA TRP A 78 -12.92 -3.45 -14.59
C TRP A 78 -14.20 -3.48 -13.79
N LYS A 79 -15.33 -3.13 -14.41
CA LYS A 79 -16.63 -3.08 -13.74
C LYS A 79 -17.60 -4.03 -14.40
N PHE A 80 -18.36 -4.76 -13.58
CA PHE A 80 -19.51 -5.54 -14.04
C PHE A 80 -20.61 -5.54 -12.98
N GLU A 81 -21.80 -5.96 -13.38
CA GLU A 81 -22.96 -6.00 -12.50
C GLU A 81 -23.35 -7.43 -12.14
N THR A 82 -23.79 -7.61 -10.90
CA THR A 82 -24.47 -8.82 -10.46
C THR A 82 -25.93 -8.50 -10.14
N SER A 83 -26.68 -9.51 -9.66
CA SER A 83 -28.06 -9.32 -9.18
C SER A 83 -28.16 -8.39 -7.96
N LYS A 84 -27.10 -8.27 -7.15
CA LYS A 84 -27.11 -7.53 -5.88
C LYS A 84 -26.06 -6.39 -5.79
N TYR A 85 -24.97 -6.48 -6.53
CA TYR A 85 -23.82 -5.59 -6.39
C TYR A 85 -23.34 -5.03 -7.73
N TYR A 86 -22.84 -3.79 -7.69
CA TYR A 86 -21.91 -3.26 -8.69
C TYR A 86 -20.50 -3.63 -8.29
N VAL A 87 -19.82 -4.44 -9.10
CA VAL A 87 -18.50 -4.97 -8.75
C VAL A 87 -17.43 -4.27 -9.57
N THR A 88 -16.43 -3.72 -8.91
CA THR A 88 -15.17 -3.30 -9.54
C THR A 88 -14.10 -4.35 -9.23
N ILE A 89 -13.55 -5.01 -10.24
CA ILE A 89 -12.37 -5.87 -10.07
C ILE A 89 -11.11 -5.03 -10.25
N ILE A 90 -10.19 -5.25 -9.33
CA ILE A 90 -8.83 -4.75 -9.30
C ILE A 90 -7.92 -5.96 -9.58
N ASP A 91 -7.41 -6.10 -10.80
CA ASP A 91 -6.43 -7.14 -11.11
C ASP A 91 -5.06 -6.68 -10.61
N ALA A 92 -4.50 -7.42 -9.64
CA ALA A 92 -3.22 -7.07 -9.03
C ALA A 92 -2.09 -7.96 -9.58
N PRO A 93 -0.87 -7.40 -9.76
CA PRO A 93 0.24 -8.16 -10.26
C PRO A 93 0.69 -9.22 -9.27
N GLY A 94 1.07 -10.39 -9.79
CA GLY A 94 1.45 -11.53 -8.98
C GLY A 94 2.95 -11.79 -8.93
N HIS A 95 3.79 -10.80 -9.27
CA HIS A 95 5.25 -10.89 -9.27
C HIS A 95 5.84 -10.01 -8.15
N ARG A 96 6.91 -10.50 -7.50
CA ARG A 96 7.58 -9.83 -6.37
C ARG A 96 7.96 -8.37 -6.64
N ASP A 97 8.51 -8.10 -7.83
CA ASP A 97 8.93 -6.74 -8.22
C ASP A 97 7.78 -5.71 -8.27
N PHE A 98 6.53 -6.18 -8.30
CA PHE A 98 5.34 -5.33 -8.40
C PHE A 98 4.44 -5.38 -7.15
N ILE A 99 4.94 -5.87 -6.01
CA ILE A 99 4.20 -5.87 -4.73
C ILE A 99 3.68 -4.48 -4.36
N LYS A 100 4.41 -3.41 -4.69
CA LYS A 100 3.95 -2.04 -4.46
C LYS A 100 2.60 -1.74 -5.13
N ASN A 101 2.40 -2.24 -6.35
CA ASN A 101 1.17 -2.05 -7.09
C ASN A 101 0.05 -2.91 -6.48
N MET A 102 0.37 -4.13 -6.05
CA MET A 102 -0.56 -5.01 -5.33
C MET A 102 -1.06 -4.36 -4.02
N ILE A 103 -0.19 -3.71 -3.24
CA ILE A 103 -0.57 -2.98 -2.02
C ILE A 103 -1.55 -1.84 -2.34
N THR A 104 -1.25 -1.04 -3.37
CA THR A 104 -2.13 0.07 -3.75
C THR A 104 -3.51 -0.41 -4.25
N GLY A 105 -3.57 -1.55 -4.92
CA GLY A 105 -4.82 -2.17 -5.37
C GLY A 105 -5.62 -2.78 -4.23
N THR A 106 -4.93 -3.49 -3.33
CA THR A 106 -5.53 -4.15 -2.16
C THR A 106 -6.08 -3.14 -1.17
N SER A 107 -5.43 -1.98 -0.98
CA SER A 107 -5.91 -0.91 -0.09
C SER A 107 -7.26 -0.28 -0.48
N GLN A 108 -7.70 -0.49 -1.73
CA GLN A 108 -8.96 0.03 -2.25
C GLN A 108 -10.05 -1.04 -2.33
N ALA A 109 -9.72 -2.29 -2.01
CA ALA A 109 -10.61 -3.42 -2.12
C ALA A 109 -11.39 -3.65 -0.81
N ASP A 110 -12.66 -3.99 -0.95
CA ASP A 110 -13.52 -4.44 0.15
C ASP A 110 -13.40 -5.96 0.38
N CYS A 111 -12.89 -6.68 -0.63
CA CYS A 111 -12.70 -8.13 -0.59
C CYS A 111 -11.50 -8.55 -1.45
N ALA A 112 -10.79 -9.58 -1.04
CA ALA A 112 -9.72 -10.19 -1.81
C ALA A 112 -10.10 -11.60 -2.28
N VAL A 113 -9.88 -11.89 -3.56
CA VAL A 113 -9.97 -13.22 -4.16
C VAL A 113 -8.57 -13.76 -4.33
N LEU A 114 -8.22 -14.75 -3.49
CA LEU A 114 -6.94 -15.44 -3.57
C LEU A 114 -7.03 -16.62 -4.55
N ILE A 115 -6.31 -16.52 -5.66
CA ILE A 115 -6.22 -17.57 -6.67
C ILE A 115 -5.02 -18.48 -6.34
N VAL A 116 -5.30 -19.78 -6.29
CA VAL A 116 -4.31 -20.83 -6.02
C VAL A 116 -4.38 -21.85 -7.14
N ALA A 117 -3.24 -22.08 -7.79
CA ALA A 117 -3.12 -23.12 -8.80
C ALA A 117 -3.21 -24.51 -8.17
N ALA A 118 -3.88 -25.43 -8.86
CA ALA A 118 -4.00 -26.83 -8.44
C ALA A 118 -3.11 -27.78 -9.26
N GLY A 119 -2.32 -27.26 -10.20
CA GLY A 119 -1.38 -28.03 -10.99
C GLY A 119 -0.27 -28.62 -10.12
N VAL A 120 0.16 -29.84 -10.45
CA VAL A 120 1.28 -30.50 -9.77
C VAL A 120 2.55 -29.66 -9.97
N GLY A 121 3.20 -29.25 -8.88
CA GLY A 121 4.37 -28.38 -8.87
C GLY A 121 4.03 -26.88 -8.78
N GLU A 122 2.89 -26.45 -9.32
CA GLU A 122 2.45 -25.04 -9.28
C GLU A 122 1.94 -24.66 -7.88
N PHE A 123 1.19 -25.56 -7.24
CA PHE A 123 0.72 -25.36 -5.87
C PHE A 123 1.90 -25.25 -4.90
N GLU A 124 2.84 -26.21 -4.99
CA GLU A 124 4.02 -26.28 -4.15
C GLU A 124 4.92 -25.04 -4.34
N ALA A 125 5.10 -24.60 -5.58
CA ALA A 125 5.84 -23.37 -5.90
C ALA A 125 5.19 -22.14 -5.25
N GLY A 126 3.87 -21.99 -5.39
CA GLY A 126 3.12 -20.85 -4.86
C GLY A 126 3.08 -20.77 -3.33
N ILE A 127 3.08 -21.91 -2.63
CA ILE A 127 3.02 -21.99 -1.16
C ILE A 127 4.41 -22.09 -0.49
N SER A 128 5.47 -22.33 -1.27
CA SER A 128 6.84 -22.41 -0.78
C SER A 128 7.32 -21.10 -0.14
N LYS A 129 8.49 -21.12 0.51
CA LYS A 129 9.14 -19.92 1.06
C LYS A 129 9.44 -18.84 0.00
N ASN A 130 9.61 -19.26 -1.25
CA ASN A 130 9.81 -18.35 -2.39
C ASN A 130 8.51 -18.04 -3.14
N GLY A 131 7.43 -18.71 -2.77
CA GLY A 131 6.09 -18.48 -3.26
C GLY A 131 5.52 -17.15 -2.75
N GLN A 132 4.50 -16.67 -3.47
CA GLN A 132 3.89 -15.37 -3.20
C GLN A 132 2.46 -15.50 -2.67
N THR A 133 1.88 -16.71 -2.71
CA THR A 133 0.51 -16.94 -2.25
C THR A 133 0.36 -16.59 -0.76
N ARG A 134 1.32 -16.98 0.08
CA ARG A 134 1.33 -16.64 1.52
C ARG A 134 1.55 -15.15 1.77
N GLU A 135 2.47 -14.55 1.02
CA GLU A 135 2.80 -13.13 1.12
C GLU A 135 1.60 -12.25 0.74
N HIS A 136 0.91 -12.60 -0.35
CA HIS A 136 -0.30 -11.91 -0.78
C HIS A 136 -1.47 -12.07 0.20
N ALA A 137 -1.66 -13.27 0.77
CA ALA A 137 -2.68 -13.50 1.79
C ALA A 137 -2.40 -12.67 3.06
N LEU A 138 -1.14 -12.61 3.49
CA LEU A 138 -0.72 -11.79 4.63
C LEU A 138 -0.94 -10.30 4.36
N LEU A 139 -0.55 -9.81 3.17
CA LEU A 139 -0.75 -8.41 2.79
C LEU A 139 -2.24 -8.05 2.74
N ALA A 140 -3.09 -8.91 2.17
CA ALA A 140 -4.54 -8.70 2.19
C ALA A 140 -5.10 -8.62 3.61
N TYR A 141 -4.67 -9.50 4.50
CA TYR A 141 -5.06 -9.48 5.91
C TYR A 141 -4.60 -8.20 6.65
N THR A 142 -3.44 -7.67 6.28
CA THR A 142 -2.82 -6.54 6.99
C THR A 142 -3.36 -5.17 6.54
N LEU A 143 -3.98 -5.08 5.35
CA LEU A 143 -4.37 -3.83 4.71
C LEU A 143 -5.83 -3.39 4.96
N ASP A 144 -6.61 -4.15 5.73
CA ASP A 144 -8.04 -3.87 5.97
C ASP A 144 -8.28 -2.65 6.90
N VAL A 145 -8.69 -1.52 6.34
CA VAL A 145 -9.44 -0.48 7.08
C VAL A 145 -10.88 -0.50 6.55
N TYR A 146 -11.81 -1.10 7.29
CA TYR A 146 -13.18 -1.31 6.84
C TYR A 146 -14.04 -0.03 6.94
N LYS A 147 -15.05 0.09 6.07
CA LYS A 147 -16.27 0.89 6.30
C LYS A 147 -17.48 -0.04 6.23
N ILE A 148 -18.13 -0.30 7.35
CA ILE A 148 -19.28 -1.21 7.42
C ILE A 148 -20.57 -0.37 7.45
N GLY A 149 -21.44 -0.58 6.46
CA GLY A 149 -22.73 0.09 6.36
C GLY A 149 -23.60 -0.15 7.60
N GLY A 150 -23.97 0.93 8.30
CA GLY A 150 -24.74 0.89 9.56
C GLY A 150 -23.91 0.90 10.84
N ILE A 151 -22.60 0.65 10.79
CA ILE A 151 -21.70 0.63 11.96
C ILE A 151 -20.68 1.77 11.91
N GLY A 152 -20.22 2.18 10.72
CA GLY A 152 -19.27 3.27 10.52
C GLY A 152 -17.91 2.80 9.97
N THR A 153 -16.86 3.60 10.18
CA THR A 153 -15.47 3.23 9.82
C THR A 153 -14.88 2.34 10.91
N VAL A 154 -14.38 1.16 10.55
CA VAL A 154 -13.79 0.18 11.46
C VAL A 154 -12.32 -0.02 11.09
N PRO A 155 -11.37 0.59 11.82
CA PRO A 155 -9.95 0.37 11.60
C PRO A 155 -9.55 -1.02 12.09
N VAL A 156 -8.77 -1.76 11.29
CA VAL A 156 -8.15 -3.03 11.70
C VAL A 156 -6.65 -2.83 11.77
N GLY A 157 -6.04 -3.49 12.74
CA GLY A 157 -4.61 -3.52 12.93
C GLY A 157 -4.28 -4.48 14.06
N GLN A 158 -3.03 -4.96 14.06
CA GLN A 158 -2.52 -5.70 15.20
C GLN A 158 -2.30 -4.74 16.37
N VAL A 159 -2.80 -5.08 17.56
CA VAL A 159 -2.48 -4.34 18.78
C VAL A 159 -1.04 -4.67 19.14
N GLU A 160 -0.12 -3.77 18.79
CA GLU A 160 1.31 -3.95 19.06
C GLU A 160 1.62 -3.99 20.56
N THR A 161 0.86 -3.22 21.38
CA THR A 161 0.99 -3.20 22.84
C THR A 161 -0.33 -2.85 23.53
N GLY A 162 -0.51 -3.29 24.77
CA GLY A 162 -1.69 -3.01 25.59
C GLY A 162 -2.88 -3.94 25.28
N VAL A 163 -4.07 -3.56 25.74
CA VAL A 163 -5.32 -4.30 25.52
C VAL A 163 -6.37 -3.34 24.99
N LEU A 164 -6.91 -3.62 23.80
CA LEU A 164 -8.02 -2.88 23.23
C LEU A 164 -9.34 -3.58 23.62
N LYS A 165 -10.23 -2.87 24.32
CA LYS A 165 -11.54 -3.37 24.75
C LYS A 165 -12.66 -2.52 24.17
N PRO A 166 -13.84 -3.11 23.88
CA PRO A 166 -15.03 -2.35 23.53
C PRO A 166 -15.33 -1.23 24.54
N GLY A 167 -15.66 -0.03 24.06
CA GLY A 167 -15.95 1.15 24.89
C GLY A 167 -14.73 2.01 25.25
N MET A 168 -13.51 1.61 24.87
CA MET A 168 -12.34 2.48 25.02
C MET A 168 -12.37 3.63 24.01
N VAL A 169 -12.15 4.86 24.48
CA VAL A 169 -11.96 6.03 23.61
C VAL A 169 -10.56 5.96 23.01
N VAL A 170 -10.48 5.70 21.70
CA VAL A 170 -9.22 5.66 20.95
C VAL A 170 -8.96 6.99 20.26
N THR A 171 -7.73 7.50 20.35
CA THR A 171 -7.33 8.76 19.69
C THR A 171 -6.40 8.45 18.53
N PHE A 172 -6.80 8.83 17.32
CA PHE A 172 -5.93 8.82 16.16
C PHE A 172 -5.23 10.19 16.05
N ALA A 173 -4.02 10.29 16.60
CA ALA A 173 -3.15 11.44 16.46
C ALA A 173 -1.72 10.93 16.34
N PRO A 174 -0.87 11.54 15.51
CA PRO A 174 -0.70 12.99 15.40
C PRO A 174 -0.51 13.52 13.97
N VAL A 175 -0.46 14.85 13.87
CA VAL A 175 -0.23 15.60 12.62
C VAL A 175 1.22 16.08 12.53
N ASN A 176 1.89 16.21 13.69
CA ASN A 176 3.26 16.71 13.82
C ASN A 176 4.08 15.78 14.70
N VAL A 177 5.32 15.51 14.31
CA VAL A 177 6.29 14.73 15.09
C VAL A 177 7.64 15.42 15.10
N THR A 178 8.32 15.38 16.22
CA THR A 178 9.74 15.75 16.31
C THR A 178 10.55 14.46 16.28
N ALA A 179 11.47 14.37 15.32
CA ALA A 179 12.25 13.18 15.10
C ALA A 179 13.73 13.49 14.91
N GLU A 180 14.56 12.54 15.29
CA GLU A 180 15.97 12.51 14.94
C GLU A 180 16.11 11.79 13.61
N VAL A 181 16.80 12.42 12.65
CA VAL A 181 17.04 11.87 11.32
C VAL A 181 18.52 11.86 11.00
N ILE A 182 18.97 10.79 10.36
CA ILE A 182 20.30 10.63 9.82
C ILE A 182 20.18 10.60 8.30
N ILE A 183 20.81 11.58 7.63
CA ILE A 183 20.78 11.68 6.18
C ILE A 183 21.81 10.71 5.60
N LEU A 184 21.38 9.89 4.64
CA LEU A 184 22.20 8.83 4.06
C LEU A 184 22.75 9.24 2.68
N ASN A 185 21.91 9.12 1.65
CA ASN A 185 22.32 9.25 0.25
C ASN A 185 21.44 10.29 -0.45
N HIS A 186 21.52 11.55 -0.01
CA HIS A 186 20.84 12.65 -0.69
C HIS A 186 21.84 13.40 -1.59
N PRO A 187 21.57 13.56 -2.91
CA PRO A 187 22.52 14.15 -3.86
C PRO A 187 22.70 15.66 -3.69
N GLY A 188 21.73 16.32 -3.06
CA GLY A 188 21.73 17.76 -2.80
C GLY A 188 21.70 18.11 -1.32
N GLN A 189 21.12 19.26 -1.02
CA GLN A 189 20.93 19.76 0.34
C GLN A 189 19.46 19.67 0.74
N ILE A 190 19.18 19.27 1.97
CA ILE A 190 17.82 19.22 2.53
C ILE A 190 17.61 20.49 3.36
N SER A 191 16.63 21.31 2.98
CA SER A 191 16.28 22.54 3.69
C SER A 191 14.90 22.44 4.35
N ALA A 192 14.60 23.40 5.23
CA ALA A 192 13.25 23.53 5.77
C ALA A 192 12.23 23.68 4.63
N GLY A 193 11.17 22.88 4.67
CA GLY A 193 10.17 22.77 3.63
C GLY A 193 10.34 21.58 2.69
N TYR A 194 11.42 20.82 2.82
CA TYR A 194 11.62 19.56 2.09
C TYR A 194 10.45 18.60 2.30
N ALA A 195 9.92 18.03 1.21
CA ALA A 195 8.69 17.25 1.23
C ALA A 195 8.89 15.81 0.70
N PRO A 196 9.48 14.92 1.52
CA PRO A 196 9.69 13.53 1.15
C PRO A 196 8.47 12.65 1.49
N VAL A 197 8.61 11.34 1.28
CA VAL A 197 7.68 10.33 1.77
C VAL A 197 8.27 9.59 2.96
N LEU A 198 7.47 9.39 4.00
CA LEU A 198 7.82 8.71 5.23
C LEU A 198 7.22 7.31 5.23
N ASP A 199 8.08 6.31 5.37
CA ASP A 199 7.73 4.92 5.63
C ASP A 199 7.83 4.67 7.12
N CYS A 200 6.69 4.52 7.77
CA CYS A 200 6.61 4.10 9.17
C CYS A 200 5.71 2.86 9.20
N HIS A 201 6.24 1.73 9.69
CA HIS A 201 5.48 0.49 9.85
C HIS A 201 4.84 0.06 8.51
N THR A 202 3.50 0.09 8.40
CA THR A 202 2.76 -0.26 7.18
C THR A 202 2.36 0.95 6.34
N ALA A 203 2.60 2.16 6.84
CA ALA A 203 2.06 3.38 6.24
C ALA A 203 3.14 4.17 5.48
N HIS A 204 2.76 4.59 4.27
CA HIS A 204 3.57 5.33 3.30
C HIS A 204 2.92 6.70 3.09
N ILE A 205 3.43 7.74 3.75
CA ILE A 205 2.74 9.04 3.82
C ILE A 205 3.70 10.17 3.46
N ALA A 206 3.26 11.05 2.56
CA ALA A 206 3.99 12.28 2.26
C ALA A 206 4.08 13.15 3.52
N CYS A 207 5.28 13.65 3.82
CA CYS A 207 5.52 14.53 4.96
C CYS A 207 6.29 15.77 4.51
N LYS A 208 6.40 16.74 5.41
CA LYS A 208 7.16 17.96 5.19
C LYS A 208 8.05 18.21 6.40
N PHE A 209 9.33 18.42 6.17
CA PHE A 209 10.28 18.83 7.19
C PHE A 209 10.04 20.31 7.45
N ALA A 210 9.16 20.64 8.39
CA ALA A 210 8.72 22.00 8.65
C ALA A 210 9.84 22.85 9.22
N LYS A 211 10.61 22.30 10.16
CA LYS A 211 11.73 22.99 10.79
C LYS A 211 12.88 22.03 11.05
N LEU A 212 14.09 22.47 10.71
CA LEU A 212 15.32 21.81 11.14
C LEU A 212 15.68 22.45 12.48
N LYS A 213 15.50 21.73 13.60
CA LYS A 213 15.69 22.28 14.94
C LYS A 213 17.17 22.36 15.27
N GLU A 214 17.87 21.24 15.16
CA GLU A 214 19.26 21.14 15.62
C GLU A 214 20.02 20.17 14.73
N LYS A 215 21.28 20.49 14.45
CA LYS A 215 22.24 19.52 13.91
C LYS A 215 22.94 18.86 15.09
N ILE A 216 23.02 17.53 15.08
CA ILE A 216 23.64 16.75 16.14
C ILE A 216 24.79 15.91 15.59
N ASP A 217 25.74 15.59 16.46
CA ASP A 217 26.80 14.64 16.15
C ASP A 217 26.26 13.21 16.28
N ARG A 218 26.47 12.39 15.25
CA ARG A 218 25.93 11.04 15.12
C ARG A 218 26.41 10.06 16.21
N LEU A 219 27.59 10.32 16.79
CA LEU A 219 28.23 9.40 17.74
C LEU A 219 28.06 9.84 19.19
N SER A 220 28.03 11.15 19.44
CA SER A 220 28.01 11.70 20.80
C SER A 220 26.68 12.34 21.21
N ASP A 221 25.69 12.39 20.32
CA ASP A 221 24.39 13.09 20.50
C ASP A 221 24.55 14.56 20.93
N LYS A 222 25.74 15.15 20.74
CA LYS A 222 26.02 16.53 21.08
C LYS A 222 25.49 17.44 19.99
N LYS A 223 24.78 18.50 20.41
CA LYS A 223 24.34 19.58 19.53
C LYS A 223 25.55 20.28 18.90
N LEU A 224 25.60 20.30 17.58
CA LEU A 224 26.63 20.98 16.78
C LEU A 224 26.17 22.37 16.35
N GLU A 225 24.92 22.51 15.93
CA GLU A 225 24.37 23.75 15.39
C GLU A 225 22.88 23.87 15.75
N ASP A 226 22.44 25.08 16.09
CA ASP A 226 21.03 25.40 16.32
C ASP A 226 20.41 25.99 15.04
N GLY A 227 19.29 25.43 14.59
CA GLY A 227 18.55 25.88 13.41
C GLY A 227 19.36 25.86 12.11
N PRO A 228 19.94 24.72 11.69
CA PRO A 228 20.77 24.66 10.49
C PRO A 228 19.96 25.05 9.24
N LYS A 229 20.58 25.82 8.32
CA LYS A 229 19.92 26.24 7.07
C LYS A 229 19.65 25.08 6.11
N PHE A 230 20.53 24.08 6.13
CA PHE A 230 20.42 22.86 5.32
C PHE A 230 21.15 21.69 5.98
N LEU A 231 20.77 20.47 5.61
CA LEU A 231 21.44 19.22 5.95
C LEU A 231 22.03 18.57 4.71
N LYS A 232 23.15 17.87 4.87
CA LYS A 232 23.82 17.10 3.82
C LYS A 232 23.89 15.62 4.20
N SER A 233 24.25 14.79 3.23
CA SER A 233 24.54 13.36 3.49
C SER A 233 25.54 13.19 4.62
N ALA A 234 25.31 12.19 5.47
CA ALA A 234 25.98 11.89 6.74
C ALA A 234 25.66 12.83 7.93
N ASP A 235 24.91 13.91 7.74
CA ASP A 235 24.46 14.74 8.85
C ASP A 235 23.35 14.05 9.65
N ALA A 236 23.39 14.23 10.98
CA ALA A 236 22.28 13.90 11.87
C ALA A 236 21.63 15.18 12.39
N ALA A 237 20.31 15.19 12.52
CA ALA A 237 19.56 16.37 12.94
C ALA A 237 18.26 16.02 13.64
N ILE A 238 17.82 16.91 14.53
CA ILE A 238 16.45 16.91 15.07
C ILE A 238 15.60 17.78 14.15
N VAL A 239 14.50 17.22 13.66
CA VAL A 239 13.60 17.84 12.69
C VAL A 239 12.16 17.76 13.16
N ASP A 240 11.40 18.83 12.93
CA ASP A 240 9.95 18.83 13.05
C ASP A 240 9.35 18.44 11.71
N ILE A 241 8.58 17.36 11.72
CA ILE A 241 7.96 16.77 10.54
C ILE A 241 6.44 16.95 10.68
N VAL A 242 5.85 17.54 9.66
CA VAL A 242 4.39 17.64 9.49
C VAL A 242 3.96 16.54 8.52
N LEU A 243 3.03 15.70 8.95
CA LEU A 243 2.49 14.62 8.13
C LEU A 243 1.35 15.18 7.26
N GLY A 244 1.34 14.84 5.97
CA GLY A 244 0.29 15.26 5.05
C GLY A 244 -1.06 14.58 5.30
N LYS A 245 -1.06 13.46 6.04
CA LYS A 245 -2.24 12.73 6.50
C LYS A 245 -2.04 12.29 7.95
N PRO A 246 -3.11 12.19 8.76
CA PRO A 246 -3.03 11.61 10.11
C PRO A 246 -2.45 10.19 10.07
N MET A 247 -1.51 9.92 10.96
CA MET A 247 -0.84 8.62 11.09
C MET A 247 -0.73 8.29 12.57
N CYS A 248 -0.83 7.02 12.96
CA CYS A 248 -0.51 6.62 14.33
C CYS A 248 0.99 6.36 14.43
N VAL A 249 1.68 7.16 15.24
CA VAL A 249 3.12 7.09 15.50
C VAL A 249 3.36 7.41 16.96
N GLU A 250 4.39 6.81 17.55
CA GLU A 250 4.73 6.99 18.96
C GLU A 250 6.22 7.32 19.11
N SER A 251 6.62 7.81 20.28
CA SER A 251 8.04 8.03 20.55
C SER A 251 8.78 6.69 20.52
N PHE A 252 10.02 6.69 20.03
CA PHE A 252 10.85 5.49 19.97
C PHE A 252 11.17 4.95 21.37
N SER A 253 11.29 5.82 22.37
CA SER A 253 11.53 5.46 23.76
C SER A 253 10.34 4.72 24.37
N ASP A 254 9.12 5.13 24.05
CA ASP A 254 7.90 4.49 24.55
C ASP A 254 7.58 3.22 23.76
N TYR A 255 7.64 3.30 22.43
CA TYR A 255 7.26 2.24 21.51
C TYR A 255 8.22 2.13 20.31
N PRO A 256 9.32 1.37 20.45
CA PRO A 256 10.34 1.21 19.41
C PRO A 256 9.83 0.81 18.01
N PRO A 257 8.81 -0.08 17.86
CA PRO A 257 8.30 -0.47 16.54
C PRO A 257 7.58 0.66 15.79
N LEU A 258 6.90 1.57 16.51
CA LEU A 258 6.12 2.68 15.94
C LEU A 258 6.92 3.98 15.85
N GLY A 259 8.10 4.02 16.47
CA GLY A 259 8.99 5.17 16.48
C GLY A 259 10.10 5.13 15.44
N ARG A 260 10.26 4.07 14.65
CA ARG A 260 11.28 3.98 13.59
C ARG A 260 10.67 4.25 12.23
N PHE A 261 11.33 5.09 11.44
CA PHE A 261 10.89 5.38 10.07
C PHE A 261 12.05 5.52 9.09
N ALA A 262 11.73 5.32 7.82
CA ALA A 262 12.60 5.66 6.70
C ALA A 262 12.01 6.83 5.92
N VAL A 263 12.88 7.69 5.40
CA VAL A 263 12.51 8.83 4.56
C VAL A 263 12.97 8.51 3.16
N ARG A 264 12.04 8.56 2.20
CA ARG A 264 12.29 8.27 0.80
C ARG A 264 11.95 9.45 -0.09
N ASP A 265 12.75 9.59 -1.13
CA ASP A 265 12.54 10.55 -2.22
C ASP A 265 12.92 9.89 -3.54
N MET A 266 12.11 10.09 -4.57
CA MET A 266 12.26 9.44 -5.89
C MET A 266 12.59 7.92 -5.82
N ARG A 267 12.00 7.19 -4.86
CA ARG A 267 12.22 5.75 -4.56
C ARG A 267 13.57 5.38 -3.93
N GLN A 268 14.41 6.36 -3.61
CA GLN A 268 15.65 6.17 -2.88
C GLN A 268 15.47 6.51 -1.39
N THR A 269 16.08 5.72 -0.50
CA THR A 269 16.11 6.06 0.93
C THR A 269 17.14 7.17 1.16
N VAL A 270 16.64 8.35 1.49
CA VAL A 270 17.46 9.56 1.68
C VAL A 270 17.82 9.79 3.13
N ALA A 271 17.01 9.31 4.08
CA ALA A 271 17.30 9.36 5.50
C ALA A 271 16.61 8.22 6.25
N VAL A 272 17.09 7.94 7.46
CA VAL A 272 16.41 7.09 8.44
C VAL A 272 16.29 7.85 9.74
N GLY A 273 15.27 7.56 10.53
CA GLY A 273 15.05 8.33 11.76
C GLY A 273 14.29 7.59 12.83
N VAL A 274 14.35 8.18 14.02
CA VAL A 274 13.61 7.77 15.21
C VAL A 274 12.81 8.94 15.75
N ILE A 275 11.55 8.69 16.10
CA ILE A 275 10.65 9.69 16.65
C ILE A 275 11.05 9.95 18.10
N LYS A 276 11.33 11.19 18.46
CA LYS A 276 11.69 11.59 19.84
C LYS A 276 10.49 12.08 20.60
N ALA A 277 9.65 12.87 19.94
CA ALA A 277 8.45 13.41 20.54
C ALA A 277 7.33 13.47 19.52
N VAL A 278 6.12 13.37 20.04
CA VAL A 278 4.91 13.30 19.27
C VAL A 278 3.96 14.36 19.81
N ASP A 279 3.59 15.33 18.97
CA ASP A 279 2.55 16.30 19.33
C ASP A 279 1.20 15.60 19.22
N LYS A 280 0.86 14.87 20.28
CA LYS A 280 -0.48 14.32 20.46
C LYS A 280 -1.40 15.53 20.52
N LYS A 281 -2.18 15.74 19.46
CA LYS A 281 -3.24 16.75 19.46
C LYS A 281 -4.03 16.51 20.75
N ALA A 282 -4.16 17.54 21.58
CA ALA A 282 -4.92 17.44 22.83
C ALA A 282 -6.23 16.71 22.53
N ALA A 283 -6.63 15.81 23.42
CA ALA A 283 -7.92 15.13 23.37
C ALA A 283 -9.05 16.17 23.50
N GLY A 284 -9.19 17.07 22.54
CA GLY A 284 -10.43 17.77 22.31
C GLY A 284 -11.42 16.68 21.99
N ALA A 285 -12.52 16.65 22.74
CA ALA A 285 -13.58 15.66 22.63
C ALA A 285 -13.74 15.25 21.17
N GLY A 286 -13.13 14.10 20.81
CA GLY A 286 -13.40 13.51 19.52
C GLY A 286 -14.91 13.37 19.44
N LYS A 287 -15.50 13.51 18.25
CA LYS A 287 -16.94 13.26 18.12
C LYS A 287 -17.23 11.89 18.74
N VAL A 288 -17.84 11.91 19.92
CA VAL A 288 -18.36 10.73 20.59
C VAL A 288 -19.59 10.39 19.75
N THR A 289 -19.43 9.40 18.89
CA THR A 289 -20.56 8.77 18.19
C THR A 289 -21.27 7.82 19.12
#